data_AF-A0A382KD84-F1
#
_entry.id   AF-A0A382KD84-F1
#
_cell.length_a   1.000
_cell.length_b   1.000
_cell.length_c   1.000
_cell.angle_alpha   90.00
_cell.angle_beta   90.00
_cell.angle_gamma   90.00
#
_symmetry.space_group_name_H-M   'P 1'
#
loop_
_entity.id
_entity.type
_entity.pdbx_description
1 polymer ?
#
loop_
_entity_poly.entity_id
_entity_poly.type
_entity_poly.pdbx_seq_one_letter_code
_entity_poly.pdbx_strand_id
1 'polypeptide(L)'
;MAIGSFLDRKDEHGTTVLIGRDTRPSGEELASAIAFGLFNSGFSPMLAGVLPTPALAHALVVNEMRFGIMITASHNPASDNGFKLFDHM
;
A
#
# COMPACT_ATOMS: atom_id res chain seq x y z
N MET A 1 1.02 6.12 11.25
CA MET A 1 2.19 6.54 12.06
C MET A 1 3.25 5.44 12.27
N ALA A 2 3.03 4.14 12.05
CA ALA A 2 4.13 3.14 12.10
C ALA A 2 4.73 2.81 10.72
N ILE A 3 3.89 2.54 9.71
CA ILE A 3 4.35 2.23 8.34
C ILE A 3 5.08 3.44 7.73
N GLY A 4 4.56 4.66 7.91
CA GLY A 4 5.24 5.88 7.47
C GLY A 4 6.65 5.98 8.05
N SER A 5 6.83 5.75 9.36
CA SER A 5 8.15 5.75 9.99
C SER A 5 9.05 4.58 9.58
N PHE A 6 8.49 3.43 9.15
CA PHE A 6 9.27 2.32 8.60
C PHE A 6 9.80 2.65 7.20
N LEU A 7 9.02 3.38 6.41
CA LEU A 7 9.42 3.88 5.10
C LEU A 7 10.36 5.09 5.21
N ASP A 8 10.23 5.89 6.28
CA ASP A 8 11.00 7.11 6.53
C ASP A 8 12.51 6.84 6.68
N ARG A 9 13.21 6.80 5.55
CA ARG A 9 14.61 7.22 5.45
C ARG A 9 14.60 8.71 5.15
N LYS A 10 15.54 9.45 5.75
CA LYS A 10 15.60 10.93 5.86
C LYS A 10 15.35 11.79 4.59
N ASP A 11 15.11 11.21 3.42
CA ASP A 11 14.99 11.90 2.12
C ASP A 11 13.72 11.52 1.31
N GLU A 12 12.68 10.93 1.93
CA GLU A 12 11.52 10.36 1.21
C GLU A 12 10.20 11.12 1.40
N HIS A 13 10.27 12.35 1.94
CA HIS A 13 9.08 13.19 2.05
C HIS A 13 8.52 13.51 0.65
N GLY A 14 7.22 13.34 0.48
CA GLY A 14 6.53 13.48 -0.81
C GLY A 14 6.60 12.23 -1.71
N THR A 15 7.33 11.18 -1.32
CA THR A 15 7.39 9.93 -2.11
C THR A 15 6.02 9.28 -2.23
N THR A 16 5.70 8.84 -3.44
CA THR A 16 4.43 8.18 -3.73
C THR A 16 4.41 6.73 -3.23
N VAL A 17 3.32 6.34 -2.58
CA VAL A 17 3.07 4.96 -2.14
C VAL A 17 1.82 4.44 -2.84
N LEU A 18 1.98 3.42 -3.70
CA LEU A 18 0.86 2.83 -4.42
C LEU A 18 0.12 1.81 -3.54
N ILE A 19 -1.19 1.99 -3.37
CA ILE A 19 -2.02 1.17 -2.48
C ILE A 19 -3.05 0.41 -3.32
N GLY A 20 -3.00 -0.91 -3.28
CA GLY A 20 -3.98 -1.80 -3.89
C GLY A 20 -4.74 -2.63 -2.86
N ARG A 21 -5.89 -3.16 -3.23
CA ARG A 21 -6.63 -4.13 -2.42
C ARG A 21 -7.21 -5.27 -3.22
N ASP A 22 -7.52 -6.38 -2.57
CA ASP A 22 -8.41 -7.40 -3.13
C ASP A 22 -9.89 -7.04 -2.90
N THR A 23 -10.79 -7.99 -3.11
CA THR A 23 -12.24 -7.81 -3.02
C THR A 23 -12.80 -7.90 -1.60
N ARG A 24 -11.98 -8.05 -0.56
CA ARG A 24 -12.46 -8.14 0.82
C ARG A 24 -13.20 -6.87 1.24
N PRO A 25 -14.38 -6.97 1.89
CA PRO A 25 -15.16 -5.79 2.30
C PRO A 25 -14.40 -4.84 3.22
N SER A 26 -13.59 -5.37 4.14
CA SER A 26 -12.75 -4.57 5.04
C SER A 26 -11.62 -3.82 4.33
N GLY A 27 -11.33 -4.14 3.05
CA GLY A 27 -10.22 -3.56 2.31
C GLY A 27 -10.38 -2.06 2.01
N GLU A 28 -11.62 -1.58 1.83
CA GLU A 28 -11.88 -0.16 1.55
C GLU A 28 -11.52 0.71 2.76
N GLU A 29 -12.03 0.35 3.95
CA GLU A 29 -11.75 1.07 5.19
C GLU A 29 -10.26 1.02 5.57
N LEU A 30 -9.62 -0.14 5.40
CA LEU A 30 -8.18 -0.30 5.63
C LEU A 30 -7.35 0.55 4.64
N ALA A 31 -7.78 0.69 3.39
CA ALA A 31 -7.12 1.54 2.40
C ALA A 31 -7.19 3.01 2.80
N SER A 32 -8.37 3.48 3.22
CA SER A 32 -8.54 4.85 3.72
C SER A 32 -7.70 5.12 4.96
N ALA A 33 -7.70 4.19 5.93
CA ALA A 33 -6.93 4.34 7.17
C ALA A 33 -5.41 4.41 6.92
N ILE A 34 -4.88 3.54 6.05
CA ILE A 34 -3.46 3.58 5.68
C ILE A 34 -3.12 4.84 4.90
N ALA A 35 -3.94 5.23 3.91
CA ALA A 35 -3.70 6.43 3.13
C ALA A 35 -3.63 7.67 4.04
N PHE A 36 -4.57 7.81 4.97
CA PHE A 36 -4.53 8.87 5.97
C PHE A 36 -3.27 8.82 6.84
N GLY A 37 -2.88 7.63 7.30
CA GLY A 37 -1.67 7.44 8.10
C GLY A 37 -0.38 7.81 7.36
N LEU A 38 -0.29 7.50 6.07
CA LEU A 38 0.84 7.82 5.20
C LEU A 38 0.91 9.32 4.89
N PHE A 39 -0.22 9.92 4.55
CA PHE A 39 -0.32 11.36 4.31
C PHE A 39 0.16 12.18 5.51
N ASN A 40 -0.31 11.85 6.72
CA ASN A 40 0.16 12.51 7.95
C ASN A 40 1.62 12.23 8.30
N SER A 41 2.23 11.20 7.69
CA SER A 41 3.64 10.89 7.85
C SER A 41 4.51 11.49 6.74
N GLY A 42 3.94 12.30 5.83
CA GLY A 42 4.68 12.99 4.78
C GLY A 42 4.79 12.25 3.45
N PHE A 43 4.06 11.15 3.25
CA PHE A 43 4.04 10.42 1.97
C PHE A 43 2.86 10.85 1.09
N SER A 44 2.93 10.52 -0.20
CA SER A 44 1.87 10.76 -1.18
C SER A 44 1.14 9.45 -1.51
N PRO A 45 0.09 9.05 -0.77
CA PRO A 45 -0.64 7.81 -1.06
C PRO A 45 -1.40 7.90 -2.38
N MET A 46 -1.34 6.85 -3.19
CA MET A 46 -2.10 6.72 -4.44
C MET A 46 -2.93 5.43 -4.41
N LEU A 47 -4.26 5.55 -4.52
CA LEU A 47 -5.17 4.39 -4.49
C LEU A 47 -5.35 3.80 -5.89
N ALA A 48 -4.89 2.56 -6.09
CA ALA A 48 -5.03 1.79 -7.33
C ALA A 48 -6.37 1.01 -7.41
N GLY A 49 -7.15 0.97 -6.32
CA GLY A 49 -8.40 0.25 -6.24
C GLY A 49 -8.21 -1.27 -6.12
N VAL A 50 -9.10 -2.03 -6.77
CA VAL A 50 -9.09 -3.50 -6.74
C VAL A 50 -8.21 -4.05 -7.86
N LEU A 51 -7.16 -4.79 -7.51
CA LEU A 51 -6.27 -5.44 -8.47
C LEU A 51 -5.57 -6.67 -7.87
N PRO A 52 -5.11 -7.63 -8.69
CA PRO A 52 -4.29 -8.73 -8.20
C PRO A 52 -2.97 -8.24 -7.58
N THR A 53 -2.48 -8.93 -6.55
CA THR A 53 -1.13 -8.66 -5.98
C THR A 53 -0.02 -8.53 -7.03
N PRO A 54 0.11 -9.42 -8.04
CA PRO A 54 1.17 -9.26 -9.05
C PRO A 54 0.96 -8.04 -9.95
N ALA A 55 -0.27 -7.56 -10.14
CA ALA A 55 -0.52 -6.34 -10.91
C ALA A 55 0.00 -5.10 -10.17
N LEU A 56 -0.14 -5.05 -8.84
CA LEU A 56 0.47 -3.99 -8.02
C LEU A 56 2.00 -4.03 -8.15
N ALA A 57 2.60 -5.21 -7.96
CA ALA A 57 4.06 -5.36 -8.06
C ALA A 57 4.60 -4.96 -9.44
N HIS A 58 3.93 -5.38 -10.51
CA HIS A 58 4.27 -4.98 -11.87
C HIS A 58 4.14 -3.46 -12.09
N ALA A 59 3.08 -2.84 -11.56
CA ALA A 59 2.88 -1.39 -11.63
C ALA A 59 4.02 -0.62 -10.94
N LEU A 60 4.57 -1.14 -9.84
CA LEU A 60 5.72 -0.51 -9.18
C LEU A 60 6.94 -0.49 -10.11
N VAL A 61 7.24 -1.62 -10.76
CA VAL A 61 8.39 -1.75 -11.67
C VAL A 61 8.27 -0.80 -12.87
N VAL A 62 7.13 -0.83 -13.58
CA VAL A 62 7.00 -0.09 -14.85
C VAL A 62 6.83 1.42 -14.67
N ASN A 63 6.45 1.87 -13.47
CA ASN A 63 6.33 3.29 -13.14
C ASN A 63 7.46 3.79 -12.25
N GLU A 64 8.52 2.98 -12.05
CA GLU A 64 9.68 3.31 -11.20
C GLU A 64 9.26 3.79 -9.79
N MET A 65 8.19 3.20 -9.26
CA MET A 65 7.69 3.50 -7.92
C MET A 65 8.37 2.62 -6.89
N ARG A 66 8.92 3.26 -5.87
CA ARG A 66 9.68 2.57 -4.83
C ARG A 66 8.81 1.76 -3.86
N PHE A 67 7.62 2.25 -3.53
CA PHE A 67 6.80 1.65 -2.47
C PHE A 67 5.40 1.29 -2.93
N GLY A 68 4.95 0.12 -2.48
CA GLY A 68 3.56 -0.29 -2.59
C GLY A 68 3.05 -1.04 -1.37
N ILE A 69 1.74 -0.98 -1.18
CA ILE A 69 1.03 -1.72 -0.13
C ILE A 69 -0.14 -2.45 -0.78
N MET A 70 -0.18 -3.77 -0.63
CA MET A 70 -1.33 -4.58 -1.02
C MET A 70 -2.13 -4.96 0.22
N ILE A 71 -3.42 -4.60 0.24
CA ILE A 71 -4.37 -4.99 1.28
C ILE A 71 -5.03 -6.30 0.88
N THR A 72 -4.62 -7.39 1.52
CA THR A 72 -5.12 -8.73 1.22
C THR A 72 -4.68 -9.70 2.32
N ALA A 73 -5.48 -10.74 2.55
CA ALA A 73 -5.02 -11.95 3.24
C ALA A 73 -4.87 -13.14 2.28
N SER A 74 -4.75 -12.88 0.98
CA SER A 74 -4.54 -13.89 -0.07
C SER A 74 -5.60 -14.99 -0.02
N HIS A 75 -5.24 -16.19 0.43
CA HIS A 75 -6.10 -17.38 0.47
C HIS A 75 -6.83 -17.57 1.81
N ASN A 76 -6.58 -16.70 2.79
CA ASN A 76 -7.23 -16.78 4.10
C ASN A 76 -8.75 -16.58 4.02
N PRO A 77 -9.50 -17.02 5.05
CA PRO A 77 -10.94 -16.77 5.18
C PRO A 77 -11.31 -15.30 4.92
N ALA A 78 -12.51 -15.05 4.38
CA ALA A 78 -12.95 -13.69 3.99
C ALA A 78 -13.01 -12.69 5.16
N SER A 79 -13.11 -13.19 6.40
CA SER A 79 -13.05 -12.40 7.64
C SER A 79 -11.66 -11.82 7.92
N ASP A 80 -10.61 -12.42 7.38
CA ASP A 80 -9.23 -11.99 7.58
C ASP A 80 -8.87 -10.88 6.60
N ASN A 81 -7.91 -10.04 6.98
CA ASN A 81 -7.24 -9.12 6.07
C ASN A 81 -5.80 -8.86 6.55
N GLY A 82 -5.02 -8.15 5.76
CA GLY A 82 -3.63 -7.85 6.10
C GLY A 82 -2.97 -6.96 5.07
N PHE A 83 -1.67 -6.74 5.26
CA PHE A 83 -0.86 -5.88 4.41
C PHE A 83 0.34 -6.66 3.88
N LYS A 84 0.62 -6.57 2.58
CA LYS A 84 1.92 -6.92 2.00
C LYS A 84 2.63 -5.61 1.63
N LEU A 85 3.82 -5.42 2.16
CA LEU A 85 4.65 -4.24 1.88
C LEU A 85 5.65 -4.59 0.77
N PHE A 86 5.75 -3.72 -0.21
CA PHE A 86 6.70 -3.81 -1.31
C PHE A 86 7.70 -2.66 -1.18
N ASP A 87 8.98 -2.97 -1.26
CA ASP A 87 10.08 -2.03 -1.42
C ASP A 87 10.85 -2.47 -2.66
N HIS A 88 10.93 -1.59 -3.64
CA HIS A 88 11.70 -1.79 -4.85
C HIS A 88 12.89 -0.83 -4.81
N MET A 89 14.06 -1.35 -4.42
CA MET A 89 15.34 -0.67 -4.68
C MET A 89 15.72 -0.78 -6.15
#